data_AF-A0A932LP67-F1
#
_entry.id   AF-A0A932LP67-F1
#
_cell.length_a   1.000
_cell.length_b   1.000
_cell.length_c   1.000
_cell.angle_alpha   90.00
_cell.angle_beta   90.00
_cell.angle_gamma   90.00
#
_symmetry.space_group_name_H-M   'P 1'
#
loop_
_entity.id
_entity.type
_entity.pdbx_description
1 polymer ?
#
loop_
_entity_poly.entity_id
_entity_poly.type
_entity_poly.pdbx_seq_one_letter_code
_entity_poly.pdbx_strand_id
1 'polypeptide(L)' 'MSQNILEMIDAICKDKMFTPAQNFMRISRIAKGYAPMFGQILEDYIRQNEPEPTYRKARLKAAKRMLGV' A
#
# COMPACT_ATOMS: atom_id res chain seq x y z
N MET A 1 13.70 17.58 7.81
CA MET A 1 13.48 16.55 6.77
C MET A 1 12.49 15.57 7.35
N SER A 2 11.31 15.41 6.75
CA SER A 2 10.32 14.42 7.20
C SER A 2 10.93 13.03 7.02
N GLN A 3 11.30 12.36 8.12
CA GLN A 3 11.80 10.99 8.06
C GLN A 3 10.77 10.09 7.37
N ASN A 4 11.19 9.41 6.30
CA ASN A 4 10.33 8.47 5.60
C ASN A 4 10.07 7.29 6.52
N ILE A 5 8.80 7.04 6.81
CA ILE A 5 8.33 5.95 7.67
C ILE A 5 8.86 4.57 7.24
N LEU A 6 9.07 4.35 5.94
CA LEU A 6 9.63 3.10 5.41
C LEU A 6 11.11 2.97 5.76
N GLU A 7 11.89 4.06 5.72
CA GLU A 7 13.29 4.09 6.16
C GLU A 7 13.39 3.84 7.67
N MET A 8 12.44 4.36 8.46
CA MET A 8 12.37 4.10 9.90
C MET A 8 12.03 2.64 10.20
N ILE A 9 11.11 2.02 9.45
CA ILE A 9 10.80 0.59 9.57
C ILE A 9 12.00 -0.26 9.17
N ASP A 10 12.69 0.07 8.08
CA ASP A 10 13.91 -0.63 7.63
C ASP A 10 15.02 -0.56 8.69
N ALA A 11 15.22 0.62 9.31
CA ALA A 11 16.18 0.79 10.39
C ALA A 11 15.85 -0.10 11.61
N ILE A 12 14.57 -0.23 11.97
CA ILE A 12 14.14 -1.10 13.08
C ILE A 12 14.30 -2.59 12.71
N CYS A 13 14.02 -2.97 11.45
CA CYS A 13 14.23 -4.34 10.97
C CYS A 13 15.71 -4.76 11.01
N LYS A 14 16.62 -3.83 10.75
CA LYS A 14 18.08 -4.06 10.76
C LYS A 14 18.71 -3.89 12.14
N ASP A 15 17.96 -3.43 13.14
CA ASP A 15 18.45 -3.21 14.49
C ASP A 15 18.73 -4.54 15.20
N LYS A 16 20.02 -4.86 15.35
CA LYS A 16 20.49 -6.09 16.01
C LYS A 16 20.52 -5.97 17.54
N MET A 17 20.22 -4.81 18.12
CA MET A 17 20.22 -4.60 19.57
C MET A 17 18.99 -5.21 20.25
N PHE A 18 17.94 -5.49 19.48
CA PHE A 18 16.67 -6.02 19.99
C PHE A 18 16.34 -7.36 19.35
N THR A 19 15.54 -8.17 20.04
CA THR A 19 15.04 -9.42 19.47
C THR A 19 14.05 -9.13 18.34
N PRO A 20 13.86 -10.08 17.39
CA PRO A 20 12.87 -9.92 16.32
C PRO A 20 11.46 -9.58 16.83
N ALA A 21 11.05 -10.17 17.95
CA ALA A 21 9.75 -9.88 18.58
C ALA A 21 9.65 -8.44 19.11
N GLN A 22 10.73 -7.91 19.68
CA GLN A 22 10.79 -6.51 20.16
C GLN A 22 10.76 -5.53 19.00
N ASN A 23 11.51 -5.81 17.92
CA ASN A 23 11.47 -4.98 16.70
C ASN A 23 10.09 -5.01 16.05
N PHE A 24 9.43 -6.17 16.01
CA PHE A 24 8.05 -6.27 15.52
C PHE A 24 7.07 -5.42 16.34
N MET A 25 7.15 -5.45 17.68
CA MET A 25 6.31 -4.59 18.52
C MET A 25 6.56 -3.10 18.28
N ARG A 26 7.82 -2.70 18.10
CA ARG A 26 8.20 -1.31 17.79
C ARG A 26 7.60 -0.88 16.45
N ILE A 27 7.74 -1.71 15.41
CA ILE A 27 7.14 -1.47 14.10
C ILE A 27 5.62 -1.40 14.20
N SER A 28 4.98 -2.32 14.92
CA SER A 28 3.51 -2.33 15.09
C SER A 28 2.98 -1.06 15.76
N ARG A 29 3.67 -0.55 16.80
CA ARG A 29 3.29 0.69 17.49
C ARG A 29 3.37 1.90 16.57
N ILE A 30 4.45 1.98 15.82
CA ILE A 30 4.65 3.04 14.83
C ILE A 30 3.59 2.93 13.73
N ALA A 31 3.40 1.73 13.18
CA ALA A 31 2.55 1.52 12.03
C ALA A 31 1.08 1.87 12.28
N LYS A 32 0.60 1.76 13.52
CA LYS A 32 -0.75 2.23 13.91
C LYS A 32 -1.00 3.70 13.59
N GLY A 33 0.01 4.57 13.78
CA GLY A 33 -0.10 6.00 13.48
C GLY A 33 -0.09 6.33 11.99
N TYR A 34 0.34 5.37 11.15
CA TYR A 34 0.47 5.52 9.70
C TYR A 34 -0.45 4.56 8.93
N ALA A 35 -1.37 3.88 9.63
CA ALA A 35 -2.29 2.92 9.03
C ALA A 35 -3.09 3.49 7.82
N PRO A 36 -3.57 4.75 7.84
CA PRO A 36 -4.23 5.34 6.67
C PRO A 36 -3.31 5.45 5.45
N MET A 37 -2.06 5.86 5.66
CA MET A 37 -1.07 6.02 4.59
C MET A 37 -0.64 4.65 4.01
N PHE A 38 -0.44 3.64 4.85
CA PHE A 38 -0.17 2.28 4.38
C PHE A 38 -1.35 1.68 3.61
N GLY A 39 -2.58 1.97 4.04
CA GLY A 39 -3.79 1.61 3.29
C GLY A 39 -3.79 2.21 1.89
N GLN A 40 -3.48 3.51 1.75
CA GLN A 40 -3.38 4.17 0.45
C GLN A 40 -2.30 3.54 -0.45
N ILE A 41 -1.10 3.29 0.09
CA ILE A 41 -0.01 2.64 -0.67
C ILE A 41 -0.45 1.25 -1.16
N LEU A 42 -1.14 0.48 -0.32
CA LEU A 42 -1.65 -0.83 -0.68
C LEU A 42 -2.75 -0.74 -1.75
N GLU A 43 -3.70 0.18 -1.61
CA GLU A 43 -4.74 0.42 -2.61
C GLU A 43 -4.17 0.84 -3.96
N ASP A 44 -3.16 1.71 -3.97
CA ASP A 44 -2.48 2.13 -5.19
C ASP A 44 -1.71 0.97 -5.82
N TYR A 45 -1.03 0.15 -5.01
CA TYR A 45 -0.37 -1.05 -5.51
C TYR A 45 -1.38 -2.04 -6.12
N ILE A 46 -2.51 -2.27 -5.46
CA ILE A 46 -3.58 -3.12 -5.99
C ILE A 46 -4.10 -2.56 -7.30
N ARG A 47 -4.40 -1.25 -7.38
CA ARG A 47 -4.85 -0.59 -8.62
C ARG A 47 -3.85 -0.70 -9.77
N GLN A 48 -2.56 -0.60 -9.46
CA GLN A 48 -1.49 -0.69 -10.46
C GLN A 48 -1.28 -2.12 -10.97
N ASN A 49 -1.56 -3.13 -10.14
CA ASN A 49 -1.32 -4.54 -10.44
C ASN A 49 -2.60 -5.34 -10.74
N GLU A 50 -3.77 -4.72 -10.71
CA GLU A 50 -5.01 -5.35 -11.17
C GLU A 50 -4.95 -5.60 -12.69
N PRO A 51 -5.18 -6.84 -13.17
CA PRO A 51 -5.25 -7.17 -14.59
C PRO A 51 -6.50 -6.55 -15.22
N GLU A 52 -6.33 -5.30 -15.68
CA GLU A 52 -7.34 -4.36 -16.13
C GLU A 52 -8.44 -4.06 -15.08
N PRO A 53 -8.63 -2.77 -14.68
CA PRO A 53 -9.66 -2.42 -13.74
C PRO A 53 -11.01 -2.85 -14.31
N THR A 54 -11.77 -3.64 -13.55
CA THR A 54 -13.12 -4.09 -13.94
C THR A 54 -14.02 -2.90 -14.32
N TYR A 55 -13.76 -1.75 -13.69
CA TYR A 55 -14.39 -0.47 -14.01
C TYR A 55 -14.05 0.07 -15.42
N ARG A 56 -12.82 -0.12 -15.91
CA ARG A 56 -12.43 0.27 -17.28
C ARG A 56 -13.08 -0.65 -18.32
N LYS A 57 -13.17 -1.97 -18.06
CA LYS A 57 -13.93 -2.91 -18.89
C LYS A 57 -15.42 -2.57 -18.91
N ALA A 58 -16.02 -2.22 -17.77
CA ALA A 58 -17.42 -1.81 -17.69
C ALA A 58 -17.68 -0.50 -18.45
N ARG A 59 -16.80 0.50 -18.32
CA ARG A 59 -16.88 1.75 -19.08
C ARG A 59 -16.65 1.56 -20.58
N LEU A 60 -15.71 0.71 -20.98
CA LEU A 60 -15.49 0.34 -22.39
C LEU A 60 -16.71 -0.40 -22.96
N LYS A 61 -17.30 -1.34 -22.21
CA LYS A 61 -18.52 -2.05 -22.61
C LYS A 61 -19.72 -1.12 -22.71
N ALA A 62 -19.86 -0.17 -21.79
CA ALA A 62 -20.90 0.87 -21.84
C ALA A 62 -20.69 1.81 -23.04
N ALA A 63 -19.46 2.27 -23.26
CA ALA A 63 -19.11 3.13 -24.40
C ALA A 63 -19.34 2.42 -25.75
N LYS A 64 -18.98 1.14 -25.86
CA LYS A 64 -19.25 0.29 -27.01
C LYS A 64 -20.75 0.15 -27.30
N ARG A 65 -21.56 -0.12 -26.26
CA ARG A 65 -23.03 -0.11 -26.36
C ARG A 65 -23.61 1.22 -26.84
N MET A 66 -23.06 2.35 -26.40
CA MET A 66 -23.50 3.68 -26.83
C MET A 66 -23.10 4.00 -28.27
N LEU A 67 -22.00 3.42 -28.75
CA LEU A 67 -21.50 3.59 -30.12
C LEU A 67 -22.05 2.54 -31.10
N GLY A 68 -22.87 1.58 -30.63
CA GLY A 68 -23.48 0.54 -31.46
C GLY A 68 -22.51 -0.54 -31.96
N VAL A 69 -21.37 -0.72 -31.31
CA VAL A 69 -20.32 -1.72 -31.63
C VAL A 69 -20.07 -2.69 -30.49
#